data_AF-A0A9J7X8P0-F1
#
_entry.id   AF-A0A9J7X8P0-F1
#
_cell.length_a   1.000
_cell.length_b   1.000
_cell.length_c   1.000
_cell.angle_alpha   90.00
_cell.angle_beta   90.00
_cell.angle_gamma   90.00
#
_symmetry.space_group_name_H-M   'P 1'
#
loop_
_entity.id
_entity.type
_entity.pdbx_description
1 polymer ?
#
loop_
_entity_poly.entity_id
_entity_poly.type
_entity_poly.pdbx_seq_one_letter_code
_entity_poly.pdbx_strand_id
1 'polypeptide(L)'
;MASPAIVVCTACHMYSLSISVGDEGFTCDKCREIVRLTEKISELETRIQTLIEDSKNVRALDTALDASSSGSPVHCSVSVTGPLQQGNWVTVRRHSRGSKHHSSVPIKTLNRFSPLSEAPTEKPDESALVIGDSIVRNVKIETPATIVQCLPGARAPDILANLKVLANSKRKYSKIVIHAGANDVRLRQSEITKNNIKEVCELASMMSVTVICSGPLPAYRGDEIHSRLSSLNGWMSKWCPQNNIGFIDNWTSFWGRPELLKRDGLHPSWGGAISHYRDCVCSPN
;
A
#
# COMPACT_ATOMS: atom_id res chain seq x y z
N MET A 1 11.61 -41.00 -34.74
CA MET A 1 11.33 -40.13 -33.57
C MET A 1 12.66 -39.65 -33.05
N ALA A 2 12.95 -38.34 -33.08
CA ALA A 2 14.21 -37.80 -32.61
C ALA A 2 14.24 -37.76 -31.07
N SER A 3 15.27 -38.35 -30.46
CA SER A 3 15.47 -38.29 -29.01
C SER A 3 15.80 -36.86 -28.58
N PRO A 4 15.20 -36.32 -27.49
CA PRO A 4 15.55 -35.00 -27.00
C PRO A 4 17.01 -34.99 -26.51
N ALA A 5 17.78 -34.01 -26.97
CA ALA A 5 19.16 -33.79 -26.53
C ALA A 5 19.18 -32.79 -25.37
N ILE A 6 20.07 -33.02 -24.40
CA ILE A 6 20.36 -32.05 -23.35
C ILE A 6 21.25 -30.97 -23.95
N VAL A 7 20.76 -29.74 -23.99
CA VAL A 7 21.50 -28.55 -24.42
C VAL A 7 21.80 -27.64 -23.24
N VAL A 8 22.92 -26.95 -23.30
CA VAL A 8 23.34 -25.99 -22.27
C VAL A 8 23.19 -24.59 -22.83
N CYS A 9 22.50 -23.73 -22.09
CA CYS A 9 22.38 -22.33 -22.47
C CYS A 9 23.75 -21.65 -22.40
N THR A 10 24.18 -21.00 -23.48
CA THR A 10 25.47 -20.29 -23.52
C THR A 10 25.52 -19.06 -22.61
N ALA A 11 24.36 -18.47 -22.28
CA ALA A 11 24.28 -17.26 -21.46
C ALA A 11 24.20 -17.53 -19.94
N CYS A 12 23.49 -18.58 -19.50
CA CYS A 12 23.30 -18.88 -18.06
C CYS A 12 23.80 -20.26 -17.64
N HIS A 13 24.33 -21.06 -18.57
CA HIS A 13 24.83 -22.42 -18.34
C HIS A 13 23.80 -23.40 -17.74
N MET A 14 22.50 -23.07 -17.83
CA MET A 14 21.42 -23.97 -17.42
C MET A 14 21.04 -24.95 -18.52
N TYR A 15 20.70 -26.17 -18.12
CA TYR A 15 20.30 -27.26 -19.01
C TYR A 15 18.86 -27.09 -19.50
N SER A 16 18.61 -27.44 -20.76
CA SER A 16 17.27 -27.54 -21.35
C SER A 16 17.20 -28.75 -22.26
N LEU A 17 15.98 -29.24 -22.51
CA LEU A 17 15.73 -30.34 -23.44
C LEU A 17 15.28 -29.73 -24.76
N SER A 18 16.08 -29.90 -25.82
CA SER A 18 15.75 -29.44 -27.16
C SER A 18 15.73 -30.60 -28.15
N ILE A 19 14.83 -30.52 -29.13
CA ILE A 19 14.67 -31.50 -30.21
C ILE A 19 15.49 -31.09 -31.45
N SER A 20 16.02 -29.86 -31.47
CA SER A 20 16.84 -29.32 -32.56
C SER A 20 18.01 -28.52 -31.99
N VAL A 21 19.22 -29.03 -32.22
CA VAL A 21 20.47 -28.31 -31.93
C VAL A 21 21.00 -27.81 -33.27
N GLY A 22 20.85 -26.51 -33.53
CA GLY A 22 21.56 -25.86 -34.63
C GLY A 22 23.01 -25.56 -34.24
N ASP A 23 23.87 -25.30 -35.23
CA ASP A 23 25.30 -24.97 -35.01
C ASP A 23 25.53 -23.63 -34.28
N GLU A 24 24.49 -22.79 -34.15
CA GLU A 24 24.54 -21.57 -33.35
C GLU A 24 24.12 -21.85 -31.91
N GLY A 25 24.97 -21.48 -30.95
CA GLY A 25 24.82 -21.83 -29.54
C GLY A 25 23.41 -21.56 -28.96
N PHE A 26 22.91 -22.50 -28.16
CA PHE A 26 21.57 -22.45 -27.59
C PHE A 26 21.42 -21.34 -26.52
N THR A 27 20.38 -20.51 -26.65
CA THR A 27 19.97 -19.55 -25.61
C THR A 27 18.58 -19.93 -25.08
N CYS A 28 18.45 -20.13 -23.76
CA CYS A 28 17.18 -20.51 -23.18
C CYS A 28 16.15 -19.36 -23.21
N ASP A 29 14.87 -19.71 -23.17
CA ASP A 29 13.76 -18.74 -23.22
C ASP A 29 13.85 -17.69 -22.13
N LYS A 30 14.34 -18.07 -20.94
CA LYS A 30 14.55 -17.13 -19.83
C LYS A 30 15.62 -16.10 -20.14
N CYS A 31 16.76 -16.51 -20.71
CA CYS A 31 17.81 -15.59 -21.12
C CYS A 31 17.35 -14.68 -22.26
N ARG A 32 16.57 -15.22 -23.22
CA ARG A 32 15.98 -14.41 -24.29
C ARG A 32 15.01 -13.36 -23.75
N GLU A 33 14.18 -13.72 -22.78
CA GLU A 33 13.26 -12.76 -22.15
C GLU A 33 14.00 -11.73 -21.30
N ILE A 34 15.09 -12.12 -20.60
CA ILE A 34 15.93 -11.17 -19.87
C ILE A 34 16.51 -10.12 -20.83
N VAL A 35 17.09 -10.53 -21.96
CA VAL A 35 17.62 -9.59 -22.97
C VAL A 35 16.51 -8.64 -23.46
N ARG A 36 15.35 -9.19 -23.83
CA ARG A 36 14.20 -8.39 -24.29
C ARG A 36 13.73 -7.37 -23.24
N LEU A 37 13.70 -7.76 -21.96
CA LEU A 37 13.29 -6.89 -20.87
C LEU A 37 14.35 -5.82 -20.59
N THR A 38 15.64 -6.15 -20.65
CA THR A 38 16.74 -5.18 -20.49
C THR A 38 16.73 -4.12 -21.60
N GLU A 39 16.49 -4.52 -22.85
CA GLU A 39 16.30 -3.59 -23.97
C GLU A 39 15.10 -2.68 -23.72
N LYS A 40 13.98 -3.25 -23.27
CA LYS A 40 12.77 -2.46 -22.98
C LYS A 40 12.95 -1.46 -21.84
N ILE A 41 13.69 -1.84 -20.80
CA ILE A 41 14.04 -0.93 -19.70
C ILE A 41 14.87 0.24 -20.23
N SER A 42 15.90 -0.05 -21.03
CA SER A 42 16.76 0.99 -21.63
C SER A 42 15.96 1.94 -22.53
N GLU A 43 15.01 1.42 -23.31
CA GLU A 43 14.10 2.23 -24.14
C GLU A 43 13.18 3.10 -23.27
N LEU A 44 12.69 2.60 -22.15
CA LEU A 44 11.83 3.38 -21.25
C LEU A 44 12.63 4.46 -20.51
N GLU A 45 13.84 4.18 -20.09
CA GLU A 45 14.74 5.15 -19.45
C GLU A 45 15.06 6.31 -20.40
N THR A 46 15.37 6.02 -21.67
CA THR A 46 15.59 7.06 -22.68
C THR A 46 14.34 7.91 -22.92
N ARG A 47 13.16 7.28 -23.05
CA ARG A 47 11.88 8.00 -23.20
C ARG A 47 11.58 8.91 -22.01
N ILE A 48 11.82 8.45 -20.78
CA ILE A 48 11.63 9.27 -19.57
C ILE A 48 12.58 10.46 -19.58
N GLN A 49 13.85 10.25 -19.96
CA GLN A 49 14.84 11.31 -20.01
C GLN A 49 14.47 12.39 -21.03
N THR A 50 13.97 12.00 -22.21
CA THR A 50 13.47 12.94 -23.23
C THR A 50 12.28 13.75 -22.70
N LEU A 51 11.31 13.10 -22.06
CA LEU A 51 10.14 13.79 -21.49
C LEU A 51 10.51 14.79 -20.37
N ILE A 52 11.52 14.45 -19.57
CA ILE A 52 12.05 15.36 -18.55
C ILE A 52 12.68 16.59 -19.20
N GLU A 53 13.44 16.41 -20.28
CA GLU A 53 14.09 17.51 -20.99
C GLU A 53 13.07 18.40 -21.72
N ASP A 54 12.09 17.80 -22.39
CA ASP A 54 10.97 18.53 -23.00
C ASP A 54 10.20 19.34 -21.95
N SER A 55 9.98 18.78 -20.76
CA SER A 55 9.33 19.50 -19.65
C SER A 55 10.17 20.65 -19.08
N LYS A 56 11.51 20.60 -19.16
CA LYS A 56 12.37 21.73 -18.81
C LYS A 56 12.31 22.80 -19.89
N ASN A 57 12.31 22.41 -21.17
CA ASN A 57 12.21 23.33 -22.30
C ASN A 57 10.88 24.09 -22.30
N VAL A 58 9.76 23.42 -22.01
CA VAL A 58 8.45 24.08 -21.85
C VAL A 58 8.47 25.08 -20.69
N ARG A 59 9.02 24.71 -19.52
CA ARG A 59 9.14 25.64 -18.38
C ARG A 59 10.07 26.84 -18.67
N ALA A 60 11.13 26.64 -19.45
CA ALA A 60 12.01 27.72 -19.88
C ALA A 60 11.31 28.68 -20.86
N LEU A 61 10.45 28.15 -21.73
CA LEU A 61 9.64 28.95 -22.66
C LEU A 61 8.56 29.77 -21.94
N ASP A 62 7.86 29.19 -20.97
CA ASP A 62 6.88 29.92 -20.13
C ASP A 62 7.55 31.06 -19.36
N THR A 63 8.75 30.82 -18.82
CA THR A 63 9.53 31.86 -18.12
C THR A 63 9.97 33.01 -19.06
N ALA A 64 10.21 32.74 -20.34
CA ALA A 64 10.57 33.74 -21.34
C ALA A 64 9.36 34.56 -21.83
N LEU A 65 8.17 33.95 -21.86
CA LEU A 65 6.91 34.63 -22.22
C LEU A 65 6.45 35.59 -21.10
N ASP A 66 6.65 35.24 -19.84
CA ASP A 66 6.34 36.12 -18.70
C ASP A 66 7.27 37.35 -18.62
N ALA A 67 8.53 37.22 -19.06
CA ALA A 67 9.48 38.34 -19.13
C ALA A 67 9.16 39.35 -20.26
N SER A 68 8.31 38.97 -21.22
CA SER A 68 7.97 39.78 -22.39
C SER A 68 6.63 40.52 -22.27
N SER A 69 5.88 40.30 -21.17
CA SER A 69 4.61 40.98 -20.89
C SER A 69 4.76 41.98 -19.74
N SER A 70 5.58 43.01 -19.95
CA SER A 70 5.59 44.21 -19.10
C SER A 70 4.46 45.15 -19.52
N GLY A 71 3.24 44.82 -19.11
CA GLY A 71 2.11 45.76 -19.03
C GLY A 71 1.93 46.21 -17.57
N SER A 72 2.16 47.50 -17.31
CA SER A 72 2.08 48.13 -16.00
C SER A 72 0.79 47.84 -15.22
N PRO A 73 0.87 47.68 -13.88
CA PRO A 73 -0.21 48.08 -13.01
C PRO A 73 0.14 49.36 -12.26
N VAL A 74 -0.88 50.22 -12.19
CA VAL A 74 -0.94 51.51 -11.53
C VAL A 74 -0.60 51.42 -10.03
N HIS A 75 0.16 52.42 -9.60
CA HIS A 75 0.49 52.84 -8.23
C HIS A 75 -0.62 52.65 -7.18
N CYS A 76 -0.24 52.17 -5.99
CA CYS A 76 -0.78 52.64 -4.71
C CYS A 76 0.36 52.64 -3.68
N SER A 77 0.83 53.84 -3.35
CA SER A 77 1.96 54.11 -2.45
C SER A 77 1.51 54.15 -0.99
N VAL A 78 2.16 53.36 -0.13
CA VAL A 78 2.24 53.64 1.31
C VAL A 78 3.71 53.69 1.70
N SER A 79 4.13 54.84 2.22
CA SER A 79 5.52 55.13 2.60
C SER A 79 5.85 54.50 3.96
N VAL A 80 6.96 53.77 4.04
CA VAL A 80 7.62 53.41 5.30
C VAL A 80 8.98 54.11 5.33
N THR A 81 9.13 55.01 6.30
CA THR A 81 10.37 55.70 6.65
C THR A 81 11.34 54.74 7.34
N GLY A 82 12.56 54.62 6.83
CA GLY A 82 13.68 54.02 7.55
C GLY A 82 14.16 54.91 8.70
N PRO A 83 14.99 54.38 9.60
CA PRO A 83 16.41 54.67 9.41
C PRO A 83 17.37 53.51 9.69
N LEU A 84 18.56 53.70 9.12
CA LEU A 84 19.85 53.04 9.30
C LEU A 84 20.05 52.33 10.64
N GLN A 85 20.62 51.12 10.58
CA GLN A 85 21.80 50.75 11.38
C GLN A 85 22.50 49.52 10.80
N GLN A 86 23.80 49.67 10.53
CA GLN A 86 24.75 48.59 10.28
C GLN A 86 24.74 47.61 11.46
N GLY A 87 24.28 46.38 11.22
CA GLY A 87 24.36 45.28 12.17
C GLY A 87 25.52 44.36 11.83
N ASN A 88 26.50 44.29 12.72
CA ASN A 88 27.64 43.35 12.69
C ASN A 88 27.18 41.89 12.51
N TRP A 89 27.88 41.14 11.68
CA TRP A 89 27.77 39.69 11.63
C TRP A 89 28.24 39.08 12.95
N VAL A 90 27.32 38.50 13.72
CA VAL A 90 27.64 37.71 14.92
C VAL A 90 27.60 36.23 14.54
N THR A 91 28.76 35.59 14.47
CA THR A 91 28.84 34.13 14.42
C THR A 91 28.34 33.56 15.75
N VAL A 92 27.19 32.89 15.72
CA VAL A 92 26.69 32.12 16.87
C VAL A 92 27.57 30.88 17.05
N ARG A 93 28.47 30.92 18.03
CA ARG A 93 29.12 29.71 18.55
C ARG A 93 28.05 28.83 19.19
N ARG A 94 27.77 27.69 18.58
CA ARG A 94 26.95 26.64 19.18
C ARG A 94 27.71 26.08 20.38
N HIS A 95 27.22 26.30 21.59
CA HIS A 95 27.73 25.63 22.77
C HIS A 95 27.50 24.11 22.63
N SER A 96 28.57 23.35 22.49
CA SER A 96 28.60 21.90 22.68
C SER A 96 28.34 21.61 24.16
N ARG A 97 27.11 21.21 24.49
CA ARG A 97 26.79 20.70 25.83
C ARG A 97 26.61 19.19 25.79
N GLY A 98 27.59 18.51 26.39
CA GLY A 98 27.39 17.34 27.24
C GLY A 98 27.25 16.00 26.54
N SER A 99 28.31 15.20 26.63
CA SER A 99 28.26 13.74 26.56
C SER A 99 27.09 13.21 27.41
N LYS A 100 26.10 12.58 26.77
CA LYS A 100 25.12 11.77 27.50
C LYS A 100 25.74 10.39 27.69
N HIS A 101 26.08 10.07 28.94
CA HIS A 101 26.37 8.72 29.38
C HIS A 101 25.30 7.76 28.84
N HIS A 102 25.73 6.74 28.12
CA HIS A 102 24.90 5.57 27.86
C HIS A 102 24.58 4.91 29.20
N SER A 103 23.34 5.08 29.66
CA SER A 103 22.79 4.22 30.71
C SER A 103 22.73 2.81 30.15
N SER A 104 23.54 1.91 30.70
CA SER A 104 23.52 0.48 30.42
C SER A 104 22.22 -0.11 30.99
N VAL A 105 21.13 -0.01 30.23
CA VAL A 105 19.93 -0.82 30.51
C VAL A 105 20.32 -2.28 30.25
N PRO A 106 20.17 -3.21 31.20
CA PRO A 106 20.48 -4.61 30.97
C PRO A 106 19.64 -5.14 29.82
N ILE A 107 20.30 -5.61 28.76
CA ILE A 107 19.64 -6.33 27.68
C ILE A 107 19.09 -7.62 28.29
N LYS A 108 17.78 -7.69 28.52
CA LYS A 108 17.11 -8.96 28.83
C LYS A 108 17.14 -9.81 27.57
N THR A 109 18.12 -10.69 27.47
CA THR A 109 18.11 -11.80 26.52
C THR A 109 17.07 -12.80 26.99
N LEU A 110 15.85 -12.72 26.45
CA LEU A 110 14.90 -13.82 26.54
C LEU A 110 15.32 -14.86 25.49
N ASN A 111 15.43 -16.12 25.94
CA ASN A 111 15.80 -17.24 25.09
C ASN A 111 14.87 -17.30 23.87
N ARG A 112 15.47 -17.36 22.67
CA ARG A 112 14.77 -17.56 21.39
C ARG A 112 14.09 -18.94 21.27
N PHE A 113 14.38 -19.84 22.21
CA PHE A 113 13.88 -21.21 22.25
C PHE A 113 13.27 -21.56 23.61
N SER A 114 12.43 -20.67 24.15
CA SER A 114 11.45 -21.11 25.15
C SER A 114 10.59 -22.21 24.50
N PRO A 115 10.42 -23.39 25.14
CA PRO A 115 9.34 -24.29 24.75
C PRO A 115 8.06 -23.46 24.79
N LEU A 116 7.23 -23.57 23.75
CA LEU A 116 5.93 -22.90 23.68
C LEU A 116 5.16 -23.24 24.97
N SER A 117 5.17 -22.32 25.94
CA SER A 117 4.22 -22.35 27.04
C SER A 117 2.86 -22.36 26.36
N GLU A 118 2.09 -23.39 26.66
CA GLU A 118 0.80 -23.73 26.08
C GLU A 118 0.12 -22.48 25.54
N ALA A 119 0.06 -22.39 24.20
CA ALA A 119 -0.82 -21.44 23.55
C ALA A 119 -2.17 -21.55 24.28
N PRO A 120 -2.77 -20.42 24.71
CA PRO A 120 -4.09 -20.51 25.30
C PRO A 120 -4.93 -21.30 24.30
N THR A 121 -5.56 -22.34 24.81
CA THR A 121 -6.45 -23.23 24.07
C THR A 121 -7.68 -22.41 23.69
N GLU A 122 -7.49 -21.42 22.81
CA GLU A 122 -8.50 -20.54 22.29
C GLU A 122 -9.34 -21.40 21.37
N LYS A 123 -10.55 -21.72 21.83
CA LYS A 123 -11.58 -22.35 21.01
C LYS A 123 -11.72 -21.50 19.73
N PRO A 124 -11.40 -22.05 18.54
CA PRO A 124 -11.42 -21.27 17.30
C PRO A 124 -12.79 -20.66 16.99
N ASP A 125 -13.86 -21.33 17.45
CA ASP A 125 -15.25 -21.00 17.14
C ASP A 125 -15.75 -19.66 17.71
N GLU A 126 -15.00 -19.01 18.62
CA GLU A 126 -15.38 -17.71 19.20
C GLU A 126 -14.51 -16.53 18.70
N SER A 127 -13.43 -16.81 17.96
CA SER A 127 -12.47 -15.76 17.57
C SER A 127 -12.92 -14.97 16.34
N ALA A 128 -12.74 -13.64 16.39
CA ALA A 128 -12.95 -12.76 15.24
C ALA A 128 -11.66 -12.64 14.42
N LEU A 129 -11.76 -12.63 13.09
CA LEU A 129 -10.63 -12.43 12.18
C LEU A 129 -10.76 -11.07 11.50
N VAL A 130 -9.72 -10.25 11.60
CA VAL A 130 -9.58 -9.02 10.81
C VAL A 130 -8.46 -9.26 9.79
N ILE A 131 -8.81 -9.30 8.51
CA ILE A 131 -7.86 -9.54 7.41
C ILE A 131 -7.87 -8.37 6.44
N GLY A 132 -6.70 -7.92 6.02
CA GLY A 132 -6.61 -6.83 5.06
C GLY A 132 -5.20 -6.43 4.72
N ASP A 133 -5.08 -5.28 4.04
CA ASP A 133 -3.80 -4.77 3.58
C ASP A 133 -2.99 -4.04 4.68
N SER A 134 -2.10 -3.13 4.29
CA SER A 134 -1.29 -2.37 5.25
C SER A 134 -2.11 -1.46 6.17
N ILE A 135 -3.39 -1.18 5.87
CA ILE A 135 -4.26 -0.34 6.70
C ILE A 135 -4.61 -1.03 8.02
N VAL A 136 -4.76 -2.37 8.03
CA VAL A 136 -5.12 -3.11 9.26
C VAL A 136 -3.93 -3.35 10.21
N ARG A 137 -2.70 -2.99 9.80
CA ARG A 137 -1.45 -3.31 10.54
C ARG A 137 -1.45 -2.83 12.00
N ASN A 138 -1.99 -1.64 12.24
CA ASN A 138 -1.91 -0.96 13.53
C ASN A 138 -3.25 -0.94 14.25
N VAL A 139 -4.20 -1.75 13.80
CA VAL A 139 -5.49 -1.94 14.45
C VAL A 139 -5.20 -2.72 15.73
N LYS A 140 -5.02 -1.99 16.84
CA LYS A 140 -4.85 -2.60 18.17
C LYS A 140 -6.21 -3.11 18.61
N ILE A 141 -6.34 -4.42 18.69
CA ILE A 141 -7.58 -5.03 19.11
C ILE A 141 -7.49 -5.38 20.59
N GLU A 142 -8.22 -4.64 21.40
CA GLU A 142 -8.33 -4.85 22.85
C GLU A 142 -9.27 -6.00 23.20
N THR A 143 -9.96 -6.58 22.20
CA THR A 143 -10.73 -7.81 22.40
C THR A 143 -9.79 -9.03 22.37
N PRO A 144 -9.70 -9.80 23.47
CA PRO A 144 -8.72 -10.89 23.60
C PRO A 144 -8.90 -12.03 22.60
N ALA A 145 -10.06 -12.14 21.95
CA ALA A 145 -10.37 -13.19 20.97
C ALA A 145 -10.32 -12.69 19.51
N THR A 146 -9.49 -11.68 19.17
CA THR A 146 -9.41 -11.20 17.78
C THR A 146 -8.02 -11.36 17.17
N ILE A 147 -8.00 -12.01 16.01
CA ILE A 147 -6.81 -12.31 15.23
C ILE A 147 -6.72 -11.28 14.10
N VAL A 148 -5.62 -10.52 14.05
CA VAL A 148 -5.34 -9.58 12.95
C VAL A 148 -4.34 -10.19 11.98
N GLN A 149 -4.73 -10.29 10.71
CA GLN A 149 -3.87 -10.68 9.61
C GLN A 149 -3.66 -9.51 8.65
N CYS A 150 -2.53 -8.81 8.84
CA CYS A 150 -2.09 -7.77 7.93
C CYS A 150 -1.25 -8.37 6.81
N LEU A 151 -1.66 -8.13 5.57
CA LEU A 151 -0.97 -8.53 4.35
C LEU A 151 -0.57 -7.26 3.56
N PRO A 152 0.59 -6.64 3.85
CA PRO A 152 0.96 -5.37 3.23
C PRO A 152 0.99 -5.44 1.71
N GLY A 153 0.30 -4.50 1.05
CA GLY A 153 0.21 -4.47 -0.41
C GLY A 153 -0.72 -5.51 -1.03
N ALA A 154 -1.41 -6.31 -0.21
CA ALA A 154 -2.38 -7.29 -0.68
C ALA A 154 -3.55 -6.62 -1.39
N ARG A 155 -4.03 -7.32 -2.40
CA ARG A 155 -5.26 -7.07 -3.14
C ARG A 155 -6.31 -8.11 -2.75
N ALA A 156 -7.54 -7.95 -3.21
CA ALA A 156 -8.61 -8.91 -2.94
C ALA A 156 -8.24 -10.38 -3.30
N PRO A 157 -7.59 -10.68 -4.45
CA PRO A 157 -7.14 -12.04 -4.75
C PRO A 157 -6.11 -12.62 -3.77
N ASP A 158 -5.24 -11.77 -3.22
CA ASP A 158 -4.21 -12.19 -2.28
C ASP A 158 -4.85 -12.56 -0.93
N ILE A 159 -5.87 -11.79 -0.51
CA ILE A 159 -6.71 -12.09 0.65
C ILE A 159 -7.49 -13.38 0.44
N LEU A 160 -8.08 -13.58 -0.75
CA LEU A 160 -8.78 -14.81 -1.11
C LEU A 160 -7.87 -16.04 -0.97
N ALA A 161 -6.64 -15.96 -1.48
CA ALA A 161 -5.67 -17.04 -1.37
C ALA A 161 -5.34 -17.37 0.09
N ASN A 162 -5.21 -16.35 0.95
CA ASN A 162 -4.99 -16.55 2.38
C ASN A 162 -6.21 -17.21 3.06
N LEU A 163 -7.42 -16.73 2.78
CA LEU A 163 -8.66 -17.34 3.30
C LEU A 163 -8.80 -18.81 2.87
N LYS A 164 -8.39 -19.17 1.65
CA LYS A 164 -8.39 -20.58 1.19
C LYS A 164 -7.46 -21.45 2.05
N VAL A 165 -6.29 -20.95 2.42
CA VAL A 165 -5.36 -21.67 3.32
C VAL A 165 -6.00 -21.86 4.70
N LEU A 166 -6.67 -20.83 5.23
CA LEU A 166 -7.37 -20.91 6.51
C LEU A 166 -8.57 -21.86 6.46
N ALA A 167 -9.34 -21.85 5.37
CA ALA A 167 -10.46 -22.76 5.14
C ALA A 167 -9.98 -24.22 5.09
N ASN A 168 -8.85 -24.49 4.41
CA ASN A 168 -8.24 -25.82 4.35
C ASN A 168 -7.80 -26.33 5.72
N SER A 169 -7.40 -25.42 6.62
CA SER A 169 -7.11 -25.74 8.03
C SER A 169 -8.35 -25.95 8.90
N LYS A 170 -9.56 -25.95 8.31
CA LYS A 170 -10.87 -26.09 8.98
C LYS A 170 -11.10 -25.08 10.12
N ARG A 171 -10.50 -23.90 10.03
CA ARG A 171 -10.73 -22.82 10.99
C ARG A 171 -12.08 -22.15 10.71
N LYS A 172 -12.89 -22.03 11.74
CA LYS A 172 -14.11 -21.21 11.76
C LYS A 172 -13.86 -19.98 12.61
N TYR A 173 -14.57 -18.89 12.29
CA TYR A 173 -14.48 -17.63 13.01
C TYR A 173 -15.89 -17.13 13.35
N SER A 174 -16.04 -16.47 14.50
CA SER A 174 -17.32 -15.87 14.90
C SER A 174 -17.69 -14.68 14.01
N LYS A 175 -16.69 -13.91 13.59
CA LYS A 175 -16.80 -12.75 12.71
C LYS A 175 -15.56 -12.64 11.82
N ILE A 176 -15.73 -12.31 10.54
CA ILE A 176 -14.63 -11.97 9.62
C ILE A 176 -14.82 -10.54 9.12
N VAL A 177 -13.83 -9.67 9.35
CA VAL A 177 -13.76 -8.31 8.82
C VAL A 177 -12.71 -8.26 7.73
N ILE A 178 -13.11 -7.86 6.52
CA ILE A 178 -12.25 -7.77 5.34
C ILE A 178 -12.01 -6.29 5.01
N HIS A 179 -10.74 -5.89 4.91
CA HIS A 179 -10.36 -4.57 4.43
C HIS A 179 -9.48 -4.69 3.18
N ALA A 180 -9.99 -4.25 2.03
CA ALA A 180 -9.30 -4.32 0.74
C ALA A 180 -9.78 -3.20 -0.19
N GLY A 181 -9.04 -2.97 -1.29
CA GLY A 181 -9.45 -2.06 -2.36
C GLY A 181 -8.42 -0.97 -2.69
N ALA A 182 -7.67 -0.47 -1.70
CA ALA A 182 -6.68 0.58 -1.91
C ALA A 182 -5.58 0.18 -2.92
N ASN A 183 -5.12 -1.07 -2.85
CA ASN A 183 -4.15 -1.60 -3.81
C ASN A 183 -4.80 -2.03 -5.14
N ASP A 184 -6.05 -2.51 -5.10
CA ASP A 184 -6.79 -2.99 -6.28
C ASP A 184 -7.11 -1.86 -7.27
N VAL A 185 -7.56 -0.70 -6.78
CA VAL A 185 -7.94 0.44 -7.64
C VAL A 185 -6.79 0.95 -8.51
N ARG A 186 -5.54 0.69 -8.09
CA ARG A 186 -4.32 1.08 -8.84
C ARG A 186 -4.21 0.34 -10.17
N LEU A 187 -4.84 -0.83 -10.31
CA LEU A 187 -4.85 -1.60 -11.55
C LEU A 187 -5.86 -1.07 -12.57
N ARG A 188 -6.67 -0.08 -12.20
CA ARG A 188 -7.69 0.55 -13.05
C ARG A 188 -8.75 -0.41 -13.60
N GLN A 189 -8.97 -1.54 -12.93
CA GLN A 189 -9.92 -2.58 -13.33
C GLN A 189 -11.06 -2.69 -12.30
N SER A 190 -12.07 -1.80 -12.40
CA SER A 190 -13.16 -1.72 -11.41
C SER A 190 -13.98 -3.01 -11.33
N GLU A 191 -14.41 -3.55 -12.46
CA GLU A 191 -15.28 -4.73 -12.48
C GLU A 191 -14.55 -5.99 -11.99
N ILE A 192 -13.25 -6.11 -12.31
CA ILE A 192 -12.41 -7.20 -11.79
C ILE A 192 -12.25 -7.05 -10.28
N THR A 193 -11.98 -5.84 -9.79
CA THR A 193 -11.88 -5.57 -8.35
C THR A 193 -13.17 -5.95 -7.61
N LYS A 194 -14.33 -5.55 -8.16
CA LYS A 194 -15.63 -5.91 -7.60
C LYS A 194 -15.81 -7.41 -7.55
N ASN A 195 -15.55 -8.13 -8.65
CA ASN A 195 -15.68 -9.59 -8.69
C ASN A 195 -14.75 -10.29 -7.70
N ASN A 196 -13.50 -9.84 -7.58
CA ASN A 196 -12.57 -10.39 -6.58
C ASN A 196 -13.10 -10.17 -5.15
N ILE A 197 -13.67 -9.01 -4.85
CA ILE A 197 -14.28 -8.74 -3.53
C ILE A 197 -15.47 -9.68 -3.28
N LYS A 198 -16.31 -9.94 -4.30
CA LYS A 198 -17.41 -10.90 -4.19
C LYS A 198 -16.90 -12.28 -3.80
N GLU A 199 -15.90 -12.79 -4.53
CA GLU A 199 -15.31 -14.11 -4.26
C GLU A 199 -14.72 -14.22 -2.84
N VAL A 200 -14.05 -13.15 -2.37
CA VAL A 200 -13.53 -13.09 -0.99
C VAL A 200 -14.67 -13.19 0.02
N CYS A 201 -15.76 -12.45 -0.19
CA CYS A 201 -16.90 -12.45 0.71
C CYS A 201 -17.65 -13.79 0.70
N GLU A 202 -17.86 -14.39 -0.46
CA GLU A 202 -18.49 -15.70 -0.61
C GLU A 202 -17.71 -16.78 0.16
N LEU A 203 -16.38 -16.79 0.05
CA LEU A 203 -15.54 -17.70 0.83
C LEU A 203 -15.61 -17.41 2.33
N ALA A 204 -15.57 -16.14 2.72
CA ALA A 204 -15.68 -15.75 4.13
C ALA A 204 -17.02 -16.17 4.75
N SER A 205 -18.12 -16.08 3.99
CA SER A 205 -19.46 -16.50 4.44
C SER A 205 -19.58 -18.00 4.66
N MET A 206 -18.72 -18.82 4.04
CA MET A 206 -18.63 -20.25 4.35
C MET A 206 -17.84 -20.53 5.65
N MET A 207 -17.01 -19.58 6.09
CA MET A 207 -16.11 -19.73 7.23
C MET A 207 -16.62 -19.05 8.50
N SER A 208 -17.62 -18.18 8.40
CA SER A 208 -18.15 -17.39 9.51
C SER A 208 -19.62 -17.06 9.36
N VAL A 209 -20.31 -16.88 10.49
CA VAL A 209 -21.71 -16.44 10.55
C VAL A 209 -21.83 -14.96 10.20
N THR A 210 -20.81 -14.16 10.50
CA THR A 210 -20.82 -12.72 10.26
C THR A 210 -19.61 -12.32 9.41
N VAL A 211 -19.89 -11.77 8.23
CA VAL A 211 -18.88 -11.18 7.36
C VAL A 211 -19.15 -9.68 7.26
N ILE A 212 -18.10 -8.88 7.45
CA ILE A 212 -18.17 -7.43 7.36
C ILE A 212 -17.09 -6.94 6.39
N CYS A 213 -17.48 -6.13 5.42
CA CYS A 213 -16.56 -5.39 4.57
C CYS A 213 -16.29 -4.01 5.16
N SER A 214 -15.02 -3.74 5.41
CA SER A 214 -14.52 -2.42 5.78
C SER A 214 -14.20 -1.63 4.52
N GLY A 215 -14.97 -0.58 4.25
CA GLY A 215 -14.80 0.26 3.06
C GLY A 215 -13.42 0.91 3.00
N PRO A 216 -12.90 1.25 1.80
CA PRO A 216 -11.58 1.86 1.65
C PRO A 216 -11.52 3.23 2.35
N LEU A 217 -10.34 3.55 2.89
CA LEU A 217 -10.09 4.89 3.42
C LEU A 217 -9.98 5.90 2.26
N PRO A 218 -10.44 7.16 2.45
CA PRO A 218 -10.24 8.21 1.46
C PRO A 218 -8.74 8.49 1.29
N ALA A 219 -8.29 8.49 0.03
CA ALA A 219 -6.92 8.87 -0.30
C ALA A 219 -6.83 10.39 -0.51
N TYR A 220 -5.83 11.02 0.10
CA TYR A 220 -5.47 12.43 -0.14
C TYR A 220 -4.33 12.57 -1.15
N ARG A 221 -4.12 11.53 -1.95
CA ARG A 221 -3.05 11.44 -2.93
C ARG A 221 -3.61 11.15 -4.32
N GLY A 222 -3.76 12.21 -5.11
CA GLY A 222 -4.17 12.15 -6.51
C GLY A 222 -5.67 11.94 -6.71
N ASP A 223 -6.27 12.80 -7.51
CA ASP A 223 -7.72 12.83 -7.75
C ASP A 223 -8.24 11.53 -8.36
N GLU A 224 -7.44 10.87 -9.21
CA GLU A 224 -7.83 9.60 -9.82
C GLU A 224 -8.03 8.49 -8.78
N ILE A 225 -7.06 8.32 -7.87
CA ILE A 225 -7.13 7.28 -6.82
C ILE A 225 -8.32 7.57 -5.91
N HIS A 226 -8.49 8.84 -5.56
CA HIS A 226 -9.61 9.31 -4.76
C HIS A 226 -10.96 8.98 -5.39
N SER A 227 -11.19 9.34 -6.66
CA SER A 227 -12.44 9.06 -7.37
C SER A 227 -12.71 7.56 -7.51
N ARG A 228 -11.66 6.75 -7.72
CA ARG A 228 -11.79 5.29 -7.80
C ARG A 228 -12.17 4.68 -6.46
N LEU A 229 -11.54 5.10 -5.36
CA LEU A 229 -11.89 4.62 -4.02
C LEU A 229 -13.28 5.07 -3.60
N SER A 230 -13.66 6.30 -3.93
CA SER A 230 -15.02 6.81 -3.69
C SER A 230 -16.06 5.98 -4.44
N SER A 231 -15.81 5.69 -5.71
CA SER A 231 -16.68 4.83 -6.52
C SER A 231 -16.75 3.40 -5.99
N LEU A 232 -15.64 2.85 -5.50
CA LEU A 232 -15.60 1.53 -4.88
C LEU A 232 -16.41 1.52 -3.57
N ASN A 233 -16.21 2.52 -2.70
CA ASN A 233 -16.95 2.67 -1.45
C ASN A 233 -18.47 2.76 -1.69
N GLY A 234 -18.88 3.59 -2.65
CA GLY A 234 -20.30 3.73 -3.03
C GLY A 234 -20.92 2.49 -3.65
N TRP A 235 -20.11 1.62 -4.28
CA TRP A 235 -20.57 0.31 -4.72
C TRP A 235 -20.68 -0.67 -3.54
N MET A 236 -19.67 -0.75 -2.67
CA MET A 236 -19.66 -1.64 -1.51
C MET A 236 -20.82 -1.33 -0.55
N SER A 237 -21.12 -0.05 -0.32
CA SER A 237 -22.21 0.38 0.56
C SER A 237 -23.59 -0.09 0.12
N LYS A 238 -23.78 -0.34 -1.19
CA LYS A 238 -25.02 -0.89 -1.74
C LYS A 238 -24.96 -2.41 -1.84
N TRP A 239 -23.85 -2.93 -2.35
CA TRP A 239 -23.71 -4.36 -2.65
C TRP A 239 -23.64 -5.21 -1.38
N CYS A 240 -22.91 -4.78 -0.35
CA CYS A 240 -22.75 -5.57 0.88
C CYS A 240 -24.10 -5.85 1.58
N PRO A 241 -24.95 -4.86 1.90
CA PRO A 241 -26.25 -5.14 2.51
C PRO A 241 -27.18 -5.99 1.63
N GLN A 242 -27.14 -5.80 0.30
CA GLN A 242 -27.92 -6.61 -0.64
C GLN A 242 -27.54 -8.09 -0.64
N ASN A 243 -26.34 -8.43 -0.16
CA ASN A 243 -25.81 -9.79 -0.13
C ASN A 243 -25.63 -10.31 1.31
N ASN A 244 -26.32 -9.70 2.29
CA ASN A 244 -26.25 -10.06 3.70
C ASN A 244 -24.83 -9.99 4.30
N ILE A 245 -24.03 -9.04 3.82
CA ILE A 245 -22.68 -8.74 4.31
C ILE A 245 -22.73 -7.39 5.01
N GLY A 246 -22.20 -7.31 6.23
CA GLY A 246 -22.08 -6.04 6.94
C GLY A 246 -21.16 -5.08 6.20
N PHE A 247 -21.45 -3.78 6.26
CA PHE A 247 -20.60 -2.76 5.64
C PHE A 247 -20.25 -1.67 6.63
N ILE A 248 -18.96 -1.36 6.74
CA ILE A 248 -18.46 -0.25 7.53
C ILE A 248 -18.00 0.84 6.58
N ASP A 249 -18.69 1.97 6.64
CA ASP A 249 -18.36 3.14 5.85
C ASP A 249 -17.30 4.00 6.55
N ASN A 250 -16.02 3.63 6.40
CA ASN A 250 -14.92 4.44 6.91
C ASN A 250 -14.79 5.80 6.18
N TRP A 251 -15.44 5.96 5.03
CA TRP A 251 -15.31 7.18 4.23
C TRP A 251 -15.81 8.39 5.00
N THR A 252 -16.98 8.29 5.62
CA THR A 252 -17.57 9.40 6.39
C THR A 252 -16.73 9.76 7.63
N SER A 253 -16.14 8.77 8.30
CA SER A 253 -15.26 8.97 9.46
C SER A 253 -13.95 9.69 9.13
N PHE A 254 -13.38 9.41 7.96
CA PHE A 254 -12.07 9.93 7.53
C PHE A 254 -12.15 11.13 6.57
N TRP A 255 -13.30 11.35 5.95
CA TRP A 255 -13.50 12.47 5.03
C TRP A 255 -13.31 13.82 5.71
N GLY A 256 -12.57 14.72 5.07
CA GLY A 256 -12.29 16.06 5.60
C GLY A 256 -11.33 16.07 6.81
N ARG A 257 -10.72 14.93 7.15
CA ARG A 257 -9.86 14.76 8.34
C ARG A 257 -8.46 14.22 7.98
N PRO A 258 -7.62 15.01 7.29
CA PRO A 258 -6.29 14.58 6.88
C PRO A 258 -5.36 14.21 8.06
N GLU A 259 -5.64 14.69 9.27
CA GLU A 259 -4.92 14.35 10.50
C GLU A 259 -5.06 12.88 10.92
N LEU A 260 -6.12 12.21 10.46
CA LEU A 260 -6.31 10.77 10.68
C LEU A 260 -5.44 9.92 9.75
N LEU A 261 -4.73 10.53 8.80
CA LEU A 261 -3.81 9.85 7.89
C LEU A 261 -2.36 10.28 8.14
N LYS A 262 -1.44 9.44 7.69
CA LYS A 262 -0.01 9.78 7.65
C LYS A 262 0.25 10.77 6.53
N ARG A 263 1.47 11.32 6.50
CA ARG A 263 1.95 12.21 5.43
C ARG A 263 1.88 11.60 4.03
N ASP A 264 1.78 10.28 3.90
CA ASP A 264 1.60 9.62 2.61
C ASP A 264 0.17 9.74 2.04
N GLY A 265 -0.79 10.24 2.84
CA GLY A 265 -2.17 10.45 2.44
C GLY A 265 -2.97 9.18 2.19
N LEU A 266 -2.47 8.02 2.66
CA LEU A 266 -3.08 6.71 2.43
C LEU A 266 -3.21 5.91 3.73
N HIS A 267 -2.12 5.81 4.50
CA HIS A 267 -2.13 4.98 5.70
C HIS A 267 -2.68 5.76 6.89
N PRO A 268 -3.44 5.12 7.79
CA PRO A 268 -3.93 5.78 8.98
C PRO A 268 -2.78 6.21 9.90
N SER A 269 -2.92 7.40 10.48
CA SER A 269 -2.09 7.85 11.61
C SER A 269 -2.42 7.02 12.85
N TRP A 270 -1.74 7.23 13.98
CA TRP A 270 -2.07 6.50 15.20
C TRP A 270 -3.51 6.77 15.67
N GLY A 271 -3.95 8.04 15.61
CA GLY A 271 -5.33 8.42 15.90
C GLY A 271 -6.33 7.85 14.89
N GLY A 272 -5.97 7.84 13.60
CA GLY A 272 -6.79 7.21 12.55
C GLY A 272 -6.94 5.71 12.75
N ALA A 273 -5.88 5.00 13.13
CA ALA A 273 -5.94 3.56 13.35
C ALA A 273 -6.87 3.20 14.51
N ILE A 274 -6.95 4.05 15.54
CA ILE A 274 -7.91 3.89 16.65
C ILE A 274 -9.35 4.12 16.17
N SER A 275 -9.59 5.14 15.35
CA SER A 275 -10.92 5.37 14.77
C SER A 275 -11.35 4.19 13.89
N HIS A 276 -10.47 3.76 12.99
CA HIS A 276 -10.70 2.61 12.11
C HIS A 276 -10.95 1.31 12.88
N TYR A 277 -10.21 1.13 13.99
CA TYR A 277 -10.41 0.00 14.89
C TYR A 277 -11.82 -0.04 15.48
N ARG A 278 -12.29 1.08 16.04
CA ARG A 278 -13.63 1.17 16.63
C ARG A 278 -14.70 0.80 15.61
N ASP A 279 -14.55 1.30 14.39
CA ASP A 279 -15.50 1.03 13.32
C ASP A 279 -15.47 -0.44 12.88
N CYS A 280 -14.29 -1.08 12.82
CA CYS A 280 -14.09 -2.48 12.42
C CYS A 280 -14.52 -3.51 13.47
N VAL A 281 -14.23 -3.27 14.75
CA VAL A 281 -14.32 -4.31 15.78
C VAL A 281 -15.50 -4.07 16.71
N CYS A 282 -15.83 -2.81 16.99
CA CYS A 282 -16.92 -2.47 17.90
C CYS A 282 -18.26 -2.28 17.19
N SER A 283 -18.33 -2.38 15.85
CA SER A 283 -19.60 -2.34 15.12
C SER A 283 -20.49 -3.51 15.53
N PRO A 284 -21.69 -3.25 16.10
CA PRO A 284 -22.67 -4.29 16.36
C PRO A 284 -23.17 -4.85 15.02
N ASN A 285 -23.42 -6.16 15.00
CA ASN A 285 -24.02 -6.87 13.87
C ASN A 285 -25.44 -6.38 13.58
#